data_AF-A0ABD0ZW34-F1
#
_entry.id   AF-A0ABD0ZW34-F1
#
_cell.length_a   1.000
_cell.length_b   1.000
_cell.length_c   1.000
_cell.angle_alpha   90.00
_cell.angle_beta   90.00
_cell.angle_gamma   90.00
#
_symmetry.space_group_name_H-M   'P 1'
#
loop_
_entity.id
_entity.type
_entity.pdbx_description
1 polymer ?
#
loop_
_entity_poly.entity_id
_entity_poly.type
_entity_poly.pdbx_seq_one_letter_code
_entity_poly.pdbx_strand_id
1 'polypeptide(L)'
;MSGARLCSLVAELGYEGAGKLDPDSFEWPFQYDEARPILDWICSSLRPSNVLSLPELSLYEQFQREGKLLAGEDLDQAYDSISAFSSRRNNQEAVFGAEESIQEVRDATSAHNAEASELERQLKRLQTQYDLLTGQSSALIQGRRARVAATSAVTGQITAIEDSLSAKNLQMNGVLGRLASTSQELAHYHSGEEDGIYLAYSDFHAYLAGDSACTKELNQWFAKQLDTGPYRLVAEEGKSKCSWVSLDDTSNMLRDLEKSQHQRVAELQRLRSIFGTSERQWIEAQVENAKQQAILLTLKSQVTSVEAHIHFDLHSLRRKHADLVEEISTLYQKEEKLLSETIPELCWELAQLQDTYILQGDYDLKVMRQELYISKQKVFINHLVNQLARHQFLKLACQLEKKNMLGAFSLLKVIESELQGYLSATRTRVGRCTALIQAASDVQEQGAVDDRDSFLHGVRDLLSIHSNAQAGLSTYVSAPAIIQQIVSLQSDLSSLQSDLENSLPDDRNRCINELCTHIQNLQQLLFASSTTAQPILTPWPLMKELDEMMKINSKLSGAVEEVTLEHCNKKEIVKHHAKDVELQRRVFVDFFCNPERLRSQVRELNALVRARQASS
;
A
#
# COMPACT_ATOMS: atom_id res chain seq x y z
N MET A 1 -29.83 12.73 -44.07
CA MET A 1 -31.16 13.32 -44.35
C MET A 1 -31.95 13.19 -43.06
N SER A 2 -32.61 14.27 -42.61
CA SER A 2 -33.09 14.44 -41.23
C SER A 2 -34.59 14.65 -41.15
N GLY A 3 -35.18 14.31 -39.99
CA GLY A 3 -36.58 14.59 -39.64
C GLY A 3 -36.94 16.07 -39.74
N ALA A 4 -35.97 16.96 -39.53
CA ALA A 4 -36.12 18.40 -39.73
C ALA A 4 -36.50 18.80 -41.17
N ARG A 5 -35.96 18.11 -42.19
CA ARG A 5 -36.26 18.41 -43.60
C ARG A 5 -37.64 17.92 -44.01
N LEU A 6 -38.11 16.84 -43.40
CA LEU A 6 -39.48 16.35 -43.58
C LEU A 6 -40.48 17.32 -42.93
N CYS A 7 -40.20 17.80 -41.72
CA CYS A 7 -41.04 18.78 -41.04
C CYS A 7 -41.10 20.12 -41.80
N SER A 8 -39.97 20.58 -42.37
CA SER A 8 -39.97 21.79 -43.22
C SER A 8 -40.77 21.60 -44.49
N LEU A 9 -40.70 20.43 -45.12
CA LEU A 9 -41.49 20.14 -46.32
C LEU A 9 -42.99 20.08 -46.00
N VAL A 10 -43.39 19.46 -44.88
CA VAL A 10 -44.80 19.43 -44.43
C VAL A 10 -45.33 20.84 -44.13
N ALA A 11 -44.47 21.72 -43.60
CA ALA A 11 -44.80 23.14 -43.44
C ALA A 11 -44.96 23.85 -44.80
N GLU A 12 -44.07 23.60 -45.76
CA GLU A 12 -44.16 24.12 -47.13
C GLU A 12 -45.40 23.61 -47.90
N LEU A 13 -45.90 22.42 -47.57
CA LEU A 13 -47.13 21.85 -48.13
C LEU A 13 -48.43 22.39 -47.49
N GLY A 14 -48.34 23.28 -46.49
CA GLY A 14 -49.49 24.00 -45.94
C GLY A 14 -50.27 23.27 -44.85
N TYR A 15 -49.65 22.32 -44.12
CA TYR A 15 -50.31 21.63 -43.02
C TYR A 15 -50.52 22.55 -41.80
N GLU A 16 -51.78 22.75 -41.37
CA GLU A 16 -52.17 23.67 -40.29
C GLU A 16 -51.53 23.36 -38.92
N GLY A 17 -51.06 22.13 -38.71
CA GLY A 17 -50.39 21.68 -37.49
C GLY A 17 -48.86 21.72 -37.51
N ALA A 18 -48.22 22.22 -38.58
CA ALA A 18 -46.77 22.05 -38.80
C ALA A 18 -45.89 22.67 -37.71
N GLY A 19 -46.34 23.74 -37.06
CA GLY A 19 -45.61 24.39 -35.95
C GLY A 19 -45.63 23.62 -34.62
N LYS A 20 -46.40 22.53 -34.51
CA LYS A 20 -46.46 21.67 -33.31
C LYS A 20 -45.66 20.37 -33.47
N LEU A 21 -45.08 20.13 -34.64
CA LEU A 21 -44.30 18.94 -34.93
C LEU A 21 -42.86 19.16 -34.45
N ASP A 22 -42.39 18.28 -33.59
CA ASP A 22 -41.01 18.28 -33.11
C ASP A 22 -40.10 17.53 -34.11
N PRO A 23 -39.08 18.17 -34.69
CA PRO A 23 -38.16 17.55 -35.64
C PRO A 23 -37.47 16.29 -35.12
N ASP A 24 -37.13 16.27 -33.83
CA ASP A 24 -36.37 15.16 -33.22
C ASP A 24 -37.22 13.90 -33.07
N SER A 25 -38.53 14.08 -32.86
CA SER A 25 -39.50 12.98 -32.82
C SER A 25 -39.65 12.23 -34.16
N PHE A 26 -39.19 12.82 -35.27
CA PHE A 26 -39.22 12.22 -36.61
C PHE A 26 -37.84 11.79 -37.13
N GLU A 27 -36.80 11.74 -36.28
CA GLU A 27 -35.47 11.23 -36.67
C GLU A 27 -35.41 9.70 -36.71
N TRP A 28 -36.17 9.00 -35.87
CA TRP A 28 -36.11 7.54 -35.76
C TRP A 28 -36.43 6.78 -37.07
N PRO A 29 -37.37 7.21 -37.95
CA PRO A 29 -37.62 6.52 -39.21
C PRO A 29 -36.44 6.61 -40.18
N PHE A 30 -35.65 7.70 -40.12
CA PHE A 30 -34.43 7.88 -40.91
C PHE A 30 -33.25 7.04 -40.38
N GLN A 31 -33.41 6.28 -39.29
CA GLN A 31 -32.39 5.36 -38.81
C GLN A 31 -32.51 3.96 -39.45
N TYR A 32 -33.66 3.64 -40.05
CA TYR A 32 -33.91 2.36 -40.71
C TYR A 32 -33.54 2.42 -42.20
N ASP A 33 -32.62 1.55 -42.63
CA ASP A 33 -32.11 1.52 -44.01
C ASP A 33 -33.19 1.21 -45.06
N GLU A 34 -34.26 0.51 -44.68
CA GLU A 34 -35.40 0.19 -45.55
C GLU A 34 -36.33 1.39 -45.79
N ALA A 35 -36.50 2.26 -44.79
CA ALA A 35 -37.38 3.43 -44.85
C ALA A 35 -36.71 4.66 -45.46
N ARG A 36 -35.38 4.76 -45.33
CA ARG A 36 -34.55 5.85 -45.89
C ARG A 36 -34.84 6.18 -47.36
N PRO A 37 -34.79 5.24 -48.32
CA PRO A 37 -34.99 5.57 -49.74
C PRO A 37 -36.40 6.10 -50.04
N ILE A 38 -37.42 5.62 -49.32
CA ILE A 38 -38.80 6.08 -49.47
C ILE A 38 -38.96 7.48 -48.89
N LEU A 39 -38.44 7.71 -47.68
CA LEU A 39 -38.49 9.03 -47.03
C LEU A 39 -37.66 10.07 -47.78
N ASP A 40 -36.53 9.66 -48.36
CA ASP A 40 -35.71 10.51 -49.24
C ASP A 40 -36.47 10.84 -50.54
N TRP A 41 -37.18 9.86 -51.13
CA TRP A 41 -38.02 10.12 -52.28
C TRP A 41 -39.15 11.11 -51.97
N ILE A 42 -39.86 10.95 -50.84
CA ILE A 42 -40.90 11.86 -50.36
C ILE A 42 -40.32 13.27 -50.20
N CYS A 43 -39.17 13.38 -49.53
CA CYS A 43 -38.53 14.67 -49.25
C CYS A 43 -37.98 15.37 -50.51
N SER A 44 -37.77 14.64 -51.60
CA SER A 44 -37.17 15.15 -52.84
C SER A 44 -38.20 15.40 -53.95
N SER A 45 -39.33 14.67 -53.91
CA SER A 45 -40.29 14.61 -55.02
C SER A 45 -41.59 15.37 -54.75
N LEU A 46 -41.97 15.54 -53.49
CA LEU A 46 -43.16 16.32 -53.13
C LEU A 46 -42.86 17.81 -53.22
N ARG A 47 -43.67 18.53 -53.99
CA ARG A 47 -43.65 19.98 -54.12
C ARG A 47 -45.04 20.54 -53.81
N PRO A 48 -45.16 21.83 -53.47
CA PRO A 48 -46.47 22.48 -53.25
C PRO A 48 -47.42 22.36 -54.45
N SER A 49 -46.89 22.18 -55.67
CA SER A 49 -47.67 21.92 -56.89
C SER A 49 -48.40 20.56 -56.90
N ASN A 50 -48.02 19.64 -56.02
CA ASN A 50 -48.59 18.29 -55.96
C ASN A 50 -49.72 18.19 -54.92
N VAL A 51 -50.00 19.28 -54.20
CA VAL A 51 -51.07 19.35 -53.20
C VAL A 51 -52.17 20.24 -53.75
N LEU A 52 -53.38 19.69 -53.82
CA LEU A 52 -54.56 20.43 -54.29
C LEU A 52 -54.86 21.58 -53.33
N SER A 53 -54.93 22.78 -53.86
CA SER A 53 -55.33 23.95 -53.07
C SER A 53 -56.83 23.87 -52.70
N LEU A 54 -57.24 24.54 -51.63
CA LEU A 54 -58.65 24.61 -51.20
C LEU A 54 -59.65 24.99 -52.33
N PRO A 55 -59.35 25.96 -53.23
CA PRO A 55 -60.23 26.24 -54.37
C PRO A 55 -60.23 25.12 -55.43
N GLU A 56 -59.11 24.44 -55.67
CA GLU A 56 -59.04 23.30 -56.60
C GLU A 56 -59.78 22.08 -56.06
N LEU A 57 -59.76 21.86 -54.74
CA LEU A 57 -60.60 20.86 -54.07
C LEU A 57 -62.09 21.18 -54.22
N SER A 58 -62.48 22.46 -54.08
CA SER A 58 -63.88 22.87 -54.28
C SER A 58 -64.33 22.69 -55.74
N LEU A 59 -63.43 22.93 -56.71
CA LEU A 59 -63.68 22.67 -58.13
C LEU A 59 -63.73 21.17 -58.42
N TYR A 60 -62.87 20.36 -57.79
CA TYR A 60 -62.90 18.90 -57.90
C TYR A 60 -64.19 18.31 -57.32
N GLU A 61 -64.63 18.76 -56.14
CA GLU A 61 -65.92 18.38 -55.57
C GLU A 61 -67.10 18.84 -56.43
N GLN A 62 -66.99 20.00 -57.08
CA GLN A 62 -67.98 20.47 -58.04
C GLN A 62 -67.99 19.59 -59.30
N PHE A 63 -66.83 19.21 -59.84
CA PHE A 63 -66.72 18.27 -60.98
C PHE A 63 -67.23 16.87 -60.63
N GLN A 64 -67.03 16.44 -59.38
CA GLN A 64 -67.57 15.19 -58.85
C GLN A 64 -69.11 15.24 -58.74
N ARG A 65 -69.68 16.37 -58.30
CA ARG A 65 -71.14 16.62 -58.30
C ARG A 65 -71.72 16.76 -59.71
N GLU A 66 -70.95 17.29 -60.66
CA GLU A 66 -71.34 17.44 -62.08
C GLU A 66 -71.12 16.15 -62.90
N GLY A 67 -70.49 15.11 -62.35
CA GLY A 67 -70.26 13.83 -63.04
C GLY A 67 -69.28 13.89 -64.21
N LYS A 68 -68.41 14.91 -64.27
CA LYS A 68 -67.44 15.13 -65.35
C LYS A 68 -66.02 14.67 -64.98
N LEU A 69 -65.90 13.67 -64.12
CA LEU A 69 -64.62 13.12 -63.71
C LEU A 69 -64.22 11.99 -64.67
N LEU A 70 -63.12 12.18 -65.41
CA LEU A 70 -62.51 11.08 -66.16
C LEU A 70 -61.71 10.24 -65.15
N ALA A 71 -62.09 8.98 -64.98
CA ALA A 71 -61.44 8.06 -64.04
C ALA A 71 -61.27 6.67 -64.66
N GLY A 72 -60.12 6.03 -64.42
CA GLY A 72 -59.81 4.71 -64.97
C GLY A 72 -59.58 4.74 -66.48
N GLU A 73 -60.18 3.78 -67.20
CA GLU A 73 -59.95 3.54 -68.63
C GLU A 73 -60.20 4.77 -69.52
N ASP A 74 -61.13 5.66 -69.15
CA ASP A 74 -61.41 6.88 -69.92
C ASP A 74 -60.25 7.91 -69.87
N LEU A 75 -59.50 7.93 -68.76
CA LEU A 75 -58.30 8.76 -68.61
C LEU A 75 -57.12 8.14 -69.36
N ASP A 76 -56.97 6.81 -69.28
CA ASP A 76 -55.95 6.07 -70.02
C ASP A 76 -56.18 6.20 -71.53
N GLN A 77 -57.43 6.16 -72.01
CA GLN A 77 -57.78 6.44 -73.41
C GLN A 77 -57.51 7.90 -73.82
N ALA A 78 -57.77 8.88 -72.95
CA ALA A 78 -57.41 10.26 -73.23
C ALA A 78 -55.89 10.45 -73.30
N TYR A 79 -55.13 9.83 -72.39
CA TYR A 79 -53.67 9.84 -72.39
C TYR A 79 -53.09 9.11 -73.61
N ASP A 80 -53.65 7.97 -73.98
CA ASP A 80 -53.29 7.23 -75.18
C ASP A 80 -53.64 7.98 -76.46
N SER A 81 -54.73 8.76 -76.46
CA SER A 81 -55.06 9.64 -77.58
C SER A 81 -54.05 10.78 -77.75
N ILE A 82 -53.48 11.29 -76.65
CA ILE A 82 -52.44 12.32 -76.65
C ILE A 82 -51.07 11.73 -77.01
N SER A 83 -50.75 10.52 -76.51
CA SER A 83 -49.52 9.79 -76.85
C SER A 83 -49.52 9.27 -78.30
N ALA A 84 -50.70 9.03 -78.88
CA ALA A 84 -50.89 8.74 -80.30
C ALA A 84 -50.53 9.93 -81.23
N PHE A 85 -50.49 11.17 -80.71
CA PHE A 85 -49.94 12.32 -81.46
C PHE A 85 -48.42 12.45 -81.33
N SER A 86 -47.78 11.76 -80.39
CA SER A 86 -46.31 11.79 -80.21
C SER A 86 -45.56 10.72 -81.03
N SER A 87 -46.24 9.62 -81.38
CA SER A 87 -45.69 8.50 -82.16
C SER A 87 -46.01 8.54 -83.66
N ARG A 88 -46.83 9.50 -84.12
CA ARG A 88 -47.09 9.76 -85.55
C ARG A 88 -46.49 11.09 -86.02
N ARG A 89 -45.16 11.10 -86.20
CA ARG A 89 -44.48 11.96 -87.19
C ARG A 89 -43.31 11.19 -87.84
N ASN A 90 -43.64 10.24 -88.71
CA ASN A 90 -42.82 9.98 -89.89
C ASN A 90 -43.32 10.91 -91.01
N ASN A 91 -42.90 12.17 -90.97
CA ASN A 91 -42.95 13.06 -92.13
C ASN A 91 -41.51 13.38 -92.57
N GLN A 92 -40.67 12.34 -92.67
CA GLN A 92 -39.46 12.36 -93.49
C GLN A 92 -39.85 11.74 -94.84
N GLU A 93 -40.39 12.55 -95.76
CA GLU A 93 -40.29 12.28 -97.22
C GLU A 93 -40.96 13.33 -98.12
N ALA A 94 -41.61 14.36 -97.59
CA ALA A 94 -42.13 15.42 -98.45
C ALA A 94 -41.88 16.79 -97.82
N VAL A 95 -41.11 17.61 -98.54
CA VAL A 95 -40.77 19.02 -98.24
C VAL A 95 -39.64 19.15 -97.23
N PHE A 96 -38.41 19.39 -97.70
CA PHE A 96 -37.43 20.38 -97.22
C PHE A 96 -36.03 20.00 -97.73
N GLY A 97 -35.45 20.84 -98.60
CA GLY A 97 -34.04 20.77 -98.97
C GLY A 97 -33.16 21.30 -97.84
N ALA A 98 -32.92 20.46 -96.82
CA ALA A 98 -32.08 20.80 -95.66
C ALA A 98 -31.36 19.56 -95.10
N GLU A 99 -30.73 18.78 -95.97
CA GLU A 99 -29.86 17.64 -95.59
C GLU A 99 -28.68 18.09 -94.71
N GLU A 100 -28.17 19.32 -94.90
CA GLU A 100 -27.09 19.88 -94.07
C GLU A 100 -27.53 20.15 -92.61
N SER A 101 -28.77 20.63 -92.37
CA SER A 101 -29.22 20.96 -91.01
C SER A 101 -29.48 19.73 -90.12
N ILE A 102 -29.92 18.61 -90.71
CA ILE A 102 -30.15 17.36 -89.95
C ILE A 102 -28.81 16.66 -89.68
N GLN A 103 -27.87 16.75 -90.62
CA GLN A 103 -26.51 16.25 -90.42
C GLN A 103 -25.77 17.05 -89.35
N GLU A 104 -25.88 18.39 -89.34
CA GLU A 104 -25.33 19.25 -88.28
C GLU A 104 -25.92 18.94 -86.91
N VAL A 105 -27.24 18.71 -86.82
CA VAL A 105 -27.89 18.32 -85.55
C VAL A 105 -27.44 16.92 -85.12
N ARG A 106 -27.30 15.96 -86.05
CA ARG A 106 -26.82 14.61 -85.75
C ARG A 106 -25.35 14.65 -85.27
N ASP A 107 -24.52 15.43 -85.93
CA ASP A 107 -23.12 15.61 -85.55
C ASP A 107 -23.00 16.34 -84.19
N ALA A 108 -23.82 17.36 -83.94
CA ALA A 108 -23.92 18.02 -82.63
C ALA A 108 -24.41 17.07 -81.52
N THR A 109 -25.40 16.21 -81.78
CA THR A 109 -25.83 15.19 -80.80
C THR A 109 -24.75 14.15 -80.55
N SER A 110 -23.97 13.76 -81.57
CA SER A 110 -22.84 12.85 -81.38
C SER A 110 -21.70 13.50 -80.58
N ALA A 111 -21.45 14.79 -80.77
CA ALA A 111 -20.48 15.57 -80.01
C ALA A 111 -20.92 15.70 -78.54
N HIS A 112 -22.19 16.01 -78.28
CA HIS A 112 -22.73 16.06 -76.91
C HIS A 112 -22.74 14.69 -76.24
N ASN A 113 -23.01 13.61 -76.97
CA ASN A 113 -22.89 12.24 -76.42
C ASN A 113 -21.43 11.88 -76.11
N ALA A 114 -20.47 12.32 -76.93
CA ALA A 114 -19.05 12.14 -76.65
C ALA A 114 -18.62 12.94 -75.41
N GLU A 115 -19.06 14.20 -75.27
CA GLU A 115 -18.86 15.04 -74.08
C GLU A 115 -19.47 14.42 -72.83
N ALA A 116 -20.72 13.92 -72.91
CA ALA A 116 -21.38 13.22 -71.81
C ALA A 116 -20.60 11.97 -71.38
N SER A 117 -20.09 11.18 -72.34
CA SER A 117 -19.27 10.00 -72.04
C SER A 117 -17.92 10.37 -71.38
N GLU A 118 -17.32 11.50 -71.74
CA GLU A 118 -16.09 11.98 -71.10
C GLU A 118 -16.35 12.51 -69.70
N LEU A 119 -17.47 13.21 -69.48
CA LEU A 119 -17.91 13.64 -68.15
C LEU A 119 -18.22 12.45 -67.24
N GLU A 120 -18.89 11.41 -67.74
CA GLU A 120 -19.10 10.17 -66.97
C GLU A 120 -17.77 9.50 -66.60
N ARG A 121 -16.80 9.50 -67.52
CA ARG A 121 -15.45 8.97 -67.26
C ARG A 121 -14.69 9.82 -66.23
N GLN A 122 -14.91 11.14 -66.21
CA GLN A 122 -14.36 12.03 -65.18
C GLN A 122 -15.03 11.82 -63.83
N LEU A 123 -16.36 11.67 -63.78
CA LEU A 123 -17.10 11.37 -62.56
C LEU A 123 -16.65 10.04 -61.94
N LYS A 124 -16.50 8.98 -62.75
CA LYS A 124 -15.96 7.69 -62.27
C LYS A 124 -14.55 7.83 -61.71
N ARG A 125 -13.68 8.62 -62.34
CA ARG A 125 -12.32 8.90 -61.84
C ARG A 125 -12.33 9.68 -60.53
N LEU A 126 -13.22 10.67 -60.38
CA LEU A 126 -13.37 11.42 -59.13
C LEU A 126 -13.97 10.56 -58.02
N GLN A 127 -14.91 9.67 -58.35
CA GLN A 127 -15.53 8.77 -57.39
C GLN A 127 -14.50 7.76 -56.84
N THR A 128 -13.67 7.16 -57.69
CA THR A 128 -12.60 6.28 -57.21
C THR A 128 -11.55 7.02 -56.38
N GLN A 129 -11.24 8.28 -56.72
CA GLN A 129 -10.36 9.13 -55.89
C GLN A 129 -11.00 9.44 -54.53
N TYR A 130 -12.30 9.73 -54.49
CA TYR A 130 -13.03 9.97 -53.26
C TYR A 130 -13.08 8.72 -52.38
N ASP A 131 -13.34 7.56 -52.95
CA ASP A 131 -13.38 6.28 -52.23
C ASP A 131 -11.98 5.94 -51.64
N LEU A 132 -10.91 6.18 -52.41
CA LEU A 132 -9.54 6.00 -51.93
C LEU A 132 -9.22 6.95 -50.75
N LEU A 133 -9.55 8.23 -50.88
CA LEU A 133 -9.35 9.21 -49.80
C LEU A 133 -10.20 8.88 -48.57
N THR A 134 -11.42 8.37 -48.76
CA THR A 134 -12.29 7.93 -47.68
C THR A 134 -11.69 6.73 -46.96
N GLY A 135 -11.14 5.76 -47.69
CA GLY A 135 -10.42 4.61 -47.11
C GLY A 135 -9.14 5.02 -46.37
N GLN A 136 -8.39 5.99 -46.88
CA GLN A 136 -7.23 6.55 -46.18
C GLN A 136 -7.63 7.28 -44.90
N SER A 137 -8.71 8.07 -44.95
CA SER A 137 -9.28 8.77 -43.80
C SER A 137 -9.76 7.79 -42.73
N SER A 138 -10.47 6.73 -43.09
CA SER A 138 -10.92 5.70 -42.15
C SER A 138 -9.74 4.95 -41.52
N ALA A 139 -8.71 4.62 -42.29
CA ALA A 139 -7.49 4.00 -41.78
C ALA A 139 -6.74 4.92 -40.80
N LEU A 140 -6.66 6.22 -41.09
CA LEU A 140 -6.06 7.21 -40.18
C LEU A 140 -6.89 7.38 -38.90
N ILE A 141 -8.21 7.40 -38.99
CA ILE A 141 -9.11 7.47 -37.83
C ILE A 141 -8.97 6.22 -36.97
N GLN A 142 -8.95 5.03 -37.57
CA GLN A 142 -8.76 3.77 -36.85
C GLN A 142 -7.37 3.70 -36.21
N GLY A 143 -6.31 4.08 -36.93
CA GLY A 143 -4.96 4.19 -36.38
C GLY A 143 -4.84 5.22 -35.25
N ARG A 144 -5.57 6.34 -35.33
CA ARG A 144 -5.68 7.31 -34.23
C ARG A 144 -6.39 6.70 -33.03
N ARG A 145 -7.52 6.01 -33.21
CA ARG A 145 -8.25 5.32 -32.12
C ARG A 145 -7.38 4.27 -31.43
N ALA A 146 -6.66 3.45 -32.20
CA ALA A 146 -5.75 2.45 -31.66
C ALA A 146 -4.62 3.08 -30.84
N ARG A 147 -4.00 4.17 -31.34
CA ARG A 147 -2.99 4.92 -30.58
C ARG A 147 -3.54 5.55 -29.31
N VAL A 148 -4.74 6.14 -29.36
CA VAL A 148 -5.40 6.73 -28.19
C VAL A 148 -5.73 5.67 -27.15
N ALA A 149 -6.21 4.49 -27.57
CA ALA A 149 -6.45 3.36 -26.67
C ALA A 149 -5.15 2.86 -26.02
N ALA A 150 -4.08 2.70 -26.80
CA ALA A 150 -2.77 2.31 -26.28
C ALA A 150 -2.19 3.36 -25.31
N THR A 151 -2.27 4.65 -25.64
CA THR A 151 -1.83 5.71 -24.72
C THR A 151 -2.69 5.74 -23.47
N SER A 152 -4.01 5.51 -23.57
CA SER A 152 -4.89 5.48 -22.40
C SER A 152 -4.55 4.34 -21.43
N ALA A 153 -4.21 3.16 -21.96
CA ALA A 153 -3.77 2.01 -21.16
C ALA A 153 -2.43 2.29 -20.47
N VAL A 154 -1.46 2.89 -21.19
CA VAL A 154 -0.17 3.30 -20.62
C VAL A 154 -0.35 4.37 -19.55
N THR A 155 -1.18 5.40 -19.80
CA THR A 155 -1.49 6.41 -18.78
C THR A 155 -2.15 5.79 -17.55
N GLY A 156 -3.03 4.80 -17.71
CA GLY A 156 -3.62 4.07 -16.59
C GLY A 156 -2.58 3.29 -15.76
N GLN A 157 -1.57 2.72 -16.40
CA GLN A 157 -0.45 2.09 -15.69
C GLN A 157 0.41 3.11 -14.96
N ILE A 158 0.69 4.27 -15.57
CA ILE A 158 1.44 5.36 -14.94
C ILE A 158 0.71 5.86 -13.71
N THR A 159 -0.60 6.12 -13.80
CA THR A 159 -1.39 6.58 -12.64
C THR A 159 -1.40 5.55 -11.52
N ALA A 160 -1.50 4.25 -11.84
CA ALA A 160 -1.45 3.19 -10.81
C ALA A 160 -0.08 3.14 -10.09
N ILE A 161 1.01 3.38 -10.82
CA ILE A 161 2.36 3.47 -10.24
C ILE A 161 2.50 4.73 -9.38
N GLU A 162 2.00 5.88 -9.86
CA GLU A 162 2.00 7.14 -9.11
C GLU A 162 1.19 7.01 -7.80
N ASP A 163 0.01 6.39 -7.85
CA ASP A 163 -0.82 6.11 -6.68
C ASP A 163 -0.08 5.22 -5.67
N SER A 164 0.57 4.14 -6.14
CA SER A 164 1.40 3.27 -5.30
C SER A 164 2.57 4.01 -4.66
N LEU A 165 3.25 4.87 -5.41
CA LEU A 165 4.37 5.67 -4.93
C LEU A 165 3.92 6.73 -3.92
N SER A 166 2.77 7.37 -4.17
CA SER A 166 2.16 8.32 -3.24
C SER A 166 1.77 7.66 -1.91
N ALA A 167 1.19 6.45 -1.96
CA ALA A 167 0.87 5.66 -0.77
C ALA A 167 2.11 5.28 0.03
N LYS A 168 3.21 4.92 -0.65
CA LYS A 168 4.51 4.67 -0.01
C LYS A 168 5.11 5.93 0.61
N ASN A 169 5.02 7.07 -0.06
CA ASN A 169 5.47 8.35 0.49
C ASN A 169 4.68 8.74 1.75
N LEU A 170 3.36 8.52 1.77
CA LEU A 170 2.53 8.75 2.95
C LEU A 170 2.96 7.85 4.11
N GLN A 171 3.23 6.56 3.85
CA GLN A 171 3.75 5.63 4.86
C GLN A 171 5.11 6.10 5.40
N MET A 172 6.01 6.56 4.53
CA MET A 172 7.32 7.10 4.92
C MET A 172 7.19 8.34 5.79
N ASN A 173 6.34 9.30 5.40
CA ASN A 173 6.07 10.50 6.19
C ASN A 173 5.48 10.14 7.56
N GLY A 174 4.61 9.13 7.63
CA GLY A 174 4.10 8.60 8.89
C GLY A 174 5.18 7.98 9.79
N VAL A 175 6.14 7.25 9.20
CA VAL A 175 7.31 6.72 9.93
C VAL A 175 8.20 7.85 10.43
N LEU A 176 8.51 8.84 9.59
CA LEU A 176 9.32 10.00 9.96
C LEU A 176 8.66 10.84 11.06
N GLY A 177 7.34 11.02 11.00
CA GLY A 177 6.58 11.71 12.05
C GLY A 177 6.66 10.97 13.39
N ARG A 178 6.50 9.64 13.40
CA ARG A 178 6.72 8.83 14.60
C ARG A 178 8.16 8.92 15.11
N LEU A 179 9.14 8.90 14.21
CA LEU A 179 10.55 9.03 14.60
C LEU A 179 10.80 10.38 15.26
N ALA A 180 10.27 11.47 14.69
CA ALA A 180 10.37 12.80 15.25
C ALA A 180 9.71 12.89 16.64
N SER A 181 8.49 12.34 16.82
CA SER A 181 7.82 12.34 18.12
C SER A 181 8.58 11.52 19.16
N THR A 182 9.04 10.30 18.80
CA THR A 182 9.86 9.49 19.72
C THR A 182 11.18 10.15 20.06
N SER A 183 11.79 10.89 19.12
CA SER A 183 13.02 11.64 19.39
C SER A 183 12.76 12.82 20.33
N GLN A 184 11.59 13.45 20.23
CA GLN A 184 11.19 14.54 21.11
C GLN A 184 10.87 14.03 22.53
N GLU A 185 10.19 12.88 22.64
CA GLU A 185 10.00 12.18 23.92
C GLU A 185 11.33 11.77 24.54
N LEU A 186 12.27 11.25 23.76
CA LEU A 186 13.61 10.92 24.23
C LEU A 186 14.38 12.15 24.71
N ALA A 187 14.29 13.26 23.98
CA ALA A 187 14.89 14.52 24.41
C ALA A 187 14.29 15.00 25.75
N HIS A 188 12.99 14.78 25.96
CA HIS A 188 12.32 15.07 27.23
C HIS A 188 12.81 14.15 28.36
N TYR A 189 12.97 12.84 28.15
CA TYR A 189 13.53 11.96 29.19
C TYR A 189 14.99 12.30 29.56
N HIS A 190 15.71 12.98 28.67
CA HIS A 190 17.09 13.40 28.89
C HIS A 190 17.24 14.89 29.28
N SER A 191 16.16 15.67 29.38
CA SER A 191 16.22 17.09 29.78
C SER A 191 16.54 17.30 31.26
N GLY A 192 16.51 16.23 32.07
CA GLY A 192 16.93 16.27 33.47
C GLY A 192 15.97 17.02 34.39
N GLU A 193 14.73 17.29 33.96
CA GLU A 193 13.71 17.96 34.78
C GLU A 193 13.01 17.02 35.78
N GLU A 194 13.16 15.70 35.62
CA GLU A 194 12.80 14.72 36.65
C GLU A 194 14.07 14.09 37.24
N ASP A 195 14.00 13.68 38.52
CA ASP A 195 15.02 12.91 39.25
C ASP A 195 15.22 11.54 38.57
N GLY A 196 15.88 11.55 37.41
CA GLY A 196 16.07 10.39 36.55
C GLY A 196 17.10 9.46 37.16
N ILE A 197 16.65 8.28 37.57
CA ILE A 197 17.53 7.17 37.92
C ILE A 197 18.42 6.88 36.71
N TYR A 198 19.73 7.08 36.87
CA TYR A 198 20.73 6.71 35.86
C TYR A 198 20.53 5.26 35.41
N LEU A 199 20.63 5.01 34.10
CA LEU A 199 20.50 3.67 33.54
C LEU A 199 21.56 2.73 34.13
N ALA A 200 22.73 3.27 34.53
CA ALA A 200 23.77 2.52 35.22
C ALA A 200 23.33 1.93 36.58
N TYR A 201 22.35 2.51 37.26
CA TYR A 201 21.80 2.01 38.53
C TYR A 201 20.51 1.18 38.35
N SER A 202 20.01 1.06 37.12
CA SER A 202 18.81 0.29 36.81
C SER A 202 19.10 -1.22 36.71
N ASP A 203 18.16 -2.05 37.16
CA ASP A 203 18.24 -3.50 37.00
C ASP A 203 17.78 -3.93 35.60
N PHE A 204 18.71 -4.43 34.78
CA PHE A 204 18.41 -4.95 33.44
C PHE A 204 17.91 -6.40 33.44
N HIS A 205 17.77 -7.07 34.59
CA HIS A 205 17.38 -8.47 34.63
C HIS A 205 15.99 -8.71 34.02
N ALA A 206 15.02 -7.83 34.30
CA ALA A 206 13.69 -7.89 33.71
C ALA A 206 13.72 -7.74 32.17
N TYR A 207 14.56 -6.83 31.65
CA TYR A 207 14.77 -6.64 30.21
C TYR A 207 15.40 -7.88 29.57
N LEU A 208 16.47 -8.42 30.16
CA LEU A 208 17.16 -9.62 29.65
C LEU A 208 16.25 -10.86 29.70
N ALA A 209 15.45 -11.01 30.75
CA ALA A 209 14.47 -12.07 30.86
C ALA A 209 13.41 -11.96 29.74
N GLY A 210 12.86 -10.76 29.52
CA GLY A 210 11.92 -10.48 28.44
C GLY A 210 12.49 -10.72 27.04
N ASP A 211 13.72 -10.27 26.77
CA ASP A 211 14.37 -10.49 25.48
C ASP A 211 14.68 -11.98 25.25
N SER A 212 15.16 -12.70 26.28
CA SER A 212 15.38 -14.15 26.17
C SER A 212 14.09 -14.94 25.92
N ALA A 213 12.97 -14.53 26.51
CA ALA A 213 11.66 -15.12 26.26
C ALA A 213 11.18 -14.83 24.83
N CYS A 214 11.33 -13.58 24.37
CA CYS A 214 10.99 -13.19 23.00
C CYS A 214 11.80 -13.99 21.96
N THR A 215 13.10 -14.17 22.19
CA THR A 215 13.97 -14.96 21.31
C THR A 215 13.57 -16.44 21.29
N LYS A 216 13.16 -17.01 22.43
CA LYS A 216 12.63 -18.37 22.50
C LYS A 216 11.32 -18.52 21.70
N GLU A 217 10.38 -17.60 21.86
CA GLU A 217 9.12 -17.59 21.11
C GLU A 217 9.35 -17.41 19.60
N LEU A 218 10.27 -16.52 19.21
CA LEU A 218 10.64 -16.32 17.80
C LEU A 218 11.26 -17.57 17.19
N ASN A 219 12.13 -18.27 17.92
CA ASN A 219 12.72 -19.53 17.46
C ASN A 219 11.65 -20.63 17.34
N GLN A 220 10.71 -20.72 18.29
CA GLN A 220 9.58 -21.65 18.19
C GLN A 220 8.66 -21.34 17.01
N TRP A 221 8.38 -20.06 16.78
CA TRP A 221 7.59 -19.59 15.64
C TRP A 221 8.30 -19.93 14.32
N PHE A 222 9.60 -19.67 14.23
CA PHE A 222 10.43 -20.01 13.07
C PHE A 222 10.35 -21.52 12.77
N ALA A 223 10.57 -22.36 13.77
CA ALA A 223 10.52 -23.80 13.61
C ALA A 223 9.12 -24.30 13.17
N LYS A 224 8.04 -23.73 13.75
CA LYS A 224 6.66 -24.09 13.38
C LYS A 224 6.28 -23.67 11.96
N GLN A 225 6.77 -22.53 11.48
CA GLN A 225 6.31 -21.93 10.21
C GLN A 225 7.22 -22.24 9.02
N LEU A 226 8.53 -22.34 9.25
CA LEU A 226 9.53 -22.46 8.18
C LEU A 226 10.16 -23.86 8.13
N ASP A 227 10.41 -24.48 9.27
CA ASP A 227 11.00 -25.84 9.30
C ASP A 227 9.95 -26.95 9.14
N THR A 228 8.67 -26.64 9.40
CA THR A 228 7.57 -27.62 9.35
C THR A 228 6.57 -27.28 8.23
N GLY A 229 6.40 -28.18 7.25
CA GLY A 229 5.35 -28.08 6.22
C GLY A 229 5.83 -27.73 4.80
N PRO A 230 4.93 -27.28 3.90
CA PRO A 230 5.21 -27.06 2.46
C PRO A 230 6.27 -25.98 2.17
N TYR A 231 6.62 -25.15 3.15
CA TYR A 231 7.65 -24.12 3.03
C TYR A 231 9.08 -24.67 3.11
N ARG A 232 9.27 -25.85 3.71
CA ARG A 232 10.53 -26.58 3.66
C ARG A 232 10.87 -26.98 2.22
N LEU A 233 9.87 -27.39 1.44
CA LEU A 233 10.04 -27.69 0.02
C LEU A 233 10.50 -26.46 -0.75
N VAL A 234 9.98 -25.27 -0.46
CA VAL A 234 10.44 -24.01 -1.08
C VAL A 234 11.90 -23.69 -0.70
N ALA A 235 12.28 -23.92 0.55
CA ALA A 235 13.65 -23.73 1.02
C ALA A 235 14.65 -24.76 0.46
N GLU A 236 14.21 -25.98 0.17
CA GLU A 236 14.99 -27.04 -0.47
C GLU A 236 15.06 -26.85 -2.00
N GLU A 237 13.95 -26.48 -2.65
CA GLU A 237 13.85 -26.13 -4.08
C GLU A 237 14.70 -24.90 -4.45
N GLY A 238 14.90 -23.95 -3.52
CA GLY A 238 15.83 -22.84 -3.71
C GLY A 238 17.31 -23.24 -3.60
N LYS A 239 17.63 -24.36 -2.94
CA LYS A 239 19.00 -24.87 -2.74
C LYS A 239 19.42 -25.84 -3.85
N SER A 240 18.51 -26.69 -4.31
CA SER A 240 18.70 -27.47 -5.53
C SER A 240 18.44 -26.54 -6.71
N LYS A 241 19.46 -26.18 -7.49
CA LYS A 241 19.27 -25.54 -8.81
C LYS A 241 18.06 -26.19 -9.47
N CYS A 242 17.01 -25.40 -9.72
CA CYS A 242 15.79 -25.87 -10.36
C CYS A 242 16.18 -26.81 -11.51
N SER A 243 15.92 -28.11 -11.35
CA SER A 243 16.11 -29.06 -12.43
C SER A 243 15.01 -28.76 -13.43
N TRP A 244 15.37 -27.95 -14.42
CA TRP A 244 14.51 -27.64 -15.54
C TRP A 244 14.32 -28.92 -16.34
N VAL A 245 13.05 -29.26 -16.55
CA VAL A 245 12.66 -30.18 -17.61
C VAL A 245 12.58 -29.33 -18.87
N SER A 246 13.68 -29.28 -19.63
CA SER A 246 13.60 -28.99 -21.06
C SER A 246 12.98 -30.22 -21.71
N LEU A 247 11.90 -30.05 -22.46
CA LEU A 247 11.15 -31.16 -23.06
C LEU A 247 11.94 -31.96 -24.10
N ASP A 248 13.15 -31.50 -24.48
CA ASP A 248 13.94 -32.07 -25.57
C ASP A 248 15.21 -32.83 -25.14
N ASP A 249 15.63 -32.79 -23.87
CA ASP A 249 16.88 -33.43 -23.44
C ASP A 249 16.64 -34.77 -22.72
N THR A 250 16.44 -35.82 -23.50
CA THR A 250 16.40 -37.22 -23.03
C THR A 250 17.81 -37.80 -22.82
N SER A 251 18.69 -37.13 -22.07
CA SER A 251 19.96 -37.75 -21.70
C SER A 251 20.29 -37.66 -20.20
N ASN A 252 20.08 -38.80 -19.55
CA ASN A 252 20.73 -39.29 -18.34
C ASN A 252 20.81 -38.33 -17.14
N MET A 253 19.87 -38.44 -16.20
CA MET A 253 20.16 -38.38 -14.75
C MET A 253 19.02 -38.97 -13.88
N LEU A 254 19.37 -40.06 -13.15
CA LEU A 254 18.79 -40.58 -11.90
C LEU A 254 17.37 -41.22 -11.89
N ARG A 255 17.43 -42.56 -11.92
CA ARG A 255 16.39 -43.61 -12.04
C ARG A 255 15.16 -43.58 -11.11
N ASP A 256 15.13 -42.78 -10.05
CA ASP A 256 13.99 -42.74 -9.10
C ASP A 256 13.07 -41.52 -9.27
N LEU A 257 13.58 -40.41 -9.82
CA LEU A 257 12.75 -39.24 -10.18
C LEU A 257 12.08 -39.43 -11.57
N GLU A 258 12.67 -40.28 -12.40
CA GLU A 258 12.23 -40.64 -13.76
C GLU A 258 10.78 -41.11 -13.80
N LYS A 259 10.32 -41.93 -12.83
CA LYS A 259 8.93 -42.41 -12.82
C LYS A 259 7.90 -41.28 -12.67
N SER A 260 8.19 -40.29 -11.82
CA SER A 260 7.30 -39.15 -11.60
C SER A 260 7.31 -38.15 -12.77
N GLN A 261 8.48 -37.97 -13.39
CA GLN A 261 8.64 -37.11 -14.56
C GLN A 261 8.02 -37.74 -15.81
N HIS A 262 8.21 -39.05 -16.01
CA HIS A 262 7.57 -39.78 -17.10
C HIS A 262 6.04 -39.81 -16.93
N GLN A 263 5.53 -39.90 -15.71
CA GLN A 263 4.09 -39.77 -15.45
C GLN A 263 3.56 -38.37 -15.80
N ARG A 264 4.29 -37.30 -15.45
CA ARG A 264 3.88 -35.93 -15.81
C ARG A 264 3.93 -35.67 -17.31
N VAL A 265 4.97 -36.14 -17.99
CA VAL A 265 5.09 -36.03 -19.45
C VAL A 265 4.01 -36.87 -20.14
N ALA A 266 3.69 -38.07 -19.63
CA ALA A 266 2.60 -38.89 -20.15
C ALA A 266 1.21 -38.25 -19.92
N GLU A 267 0.99 -37.61 -18.76
CA GLU A 267 -0.25 -36.88 -18.49
C GLU A 267 -0.36 -35.61 -19.36
N LEU A 268 0.73 -34.89 -19.62
CA LEU A 268 0.73 -33.76 -20.56
C LEU A 268 0.42 -34.20 -21.99
N GLN A 269 1.04 -35.29 -22.45
CA GLN A 269 0.73 -35.90 -23.76
C GLN A 269 -0.72 -36.38 -23.84
N ARG A 270 -1.26 -36.92 -22.74
CA ARG A 270 -2.67 -37.28 -22.64
C ARG A 270 -3.58 -36.05 -22.71
N LEU A 271 -3.26 -34.98 -21.97
CA LEU A 271 -4.03 -33.73 -22.01
C LEU A 271 -4.01 -33.10 -23.40
N ARG A 272 -2.87 -33.11 -24.09
CA ARG A 272 -2.73 -32.63 -25.47
C ARG A 272 -3.61 -33.40 -26.47
N SER A 273 -3.66 -34.73 -26.34
CA SER A 273 -4.51 -35.55 -27.23
C SER A 273 -6.01 -35.39 -26.93
N ILE A 274 -6.38 -35.22 -25.67
CA ILE A 274 -7.77 -34.97 -25.27
C ILE A 274 -8.22 -33.57 -25.68
N PHE A 275 -7.37 -32.56 -25.53
CA PHE A 275 -7.71 -31.17 -25.83
C PHE A 275 -8.02 -30.94 -27.32
N GLY A 276 -7.19 -31.46 -28.23
CA GLY A 276 -7.47 -31.33 -29.67
C GLY A 276 -8.79 -31.98 -30.09
N THR A 277 -9.20 -33.07 -29.43
CA THR A 277 -10.48 -33.72 -29.71
C THR A 277 -11.67 -33.02 -29.06
N SER A 278 -11.52 -32.51 -27.83
CA SER A 278 -12.59 -31.79 -27.14
C SER A 278 -12.84 -30.40 -27.74
N GLU A 279 -11.79 -29.69 -28.17
CA GLU A 279 -11.91 -28.38 -28.81
C GLU A 279 -12.54 -28.51 -30.20
N ARG A 280 -12.17 -29.53 -30.97
CA ARG A 280 -12.84 -29.86 -32.23
C ARG A 280 -14.34 -30.13 -32.01
N GLN A 281 -14.69 -30.97 -31.03
CA GLN A 281 -16.10 -31.26 -30.71
C GLN A 281 -16.86 -30.00 -30.27
N TRP A 282 -16.21 -29.10 -29.54
CA TRP A 282 -16.79 -27.84 -29.13
C TRP A 282 -17.05 -26.90 -30.33
N ILE A 283 -16.08 -26.77 -31.24
CA ILE A 283 -16.22 -25.98 -32.48
C ILE A 283 -17.33 -26.56 -33.36
N GLU A 284 -17.35 -27.88 -33.58
CA GLU A 284 -18.40 -28.57 -34.35
C GLU A 284 -19.80 -28.31 -33.75
N ALA A 285 -19.93 -28.38 -32.42
CA ALA A 285 -21.19 -28.07 -31.74
C ALA A 285 -21.60 -26.59 -31.89
N GLN A 286 -20.63 -25.67 -31.86
CA GLN A 286 -20.89 -24.24 -32.04
C GLN A 286 -21.30 -23.91 -33.48
N VAL A 287 -20.67 -24.53 -34.47
CA VAL A 287 -21.02 -24.41 -35.90
C VAL A 287 -22.42 -24.95 -36.16
N GLU A 288 -22.75 -26.13 -35.62
CA GLU A 288 -24.07 -26.73 -35.78
C GLU A 288 -25.16 -25.87 -35.10
N ASN A 289 -24.88 -25.28 -33.94
CA ASN A 289 -25.78 -24.32 -33.30
C ASN A 289 -26.00 -23.07 -34.17
N ALA A 290 -24.93 -22.47 -34.71
CA ALA A 290 -25.03 -21.33 -35.61
C ALA A 290 -25.82 -21.65 -36.89
N LYS A 291 -25.61 -22.84 -37.47
CA LYS A 291 -26.38 -23.36 -38.60
C LYS A 291 -27.86 -23.49 -38.27
N GLN A 292 -28.19 -24.08 -37.13
CA GLN A 292 -29.58 -24.20 -36.65
C GLN A 292 -30.22 -22.82 -36.43
N GLN A 293 -29.49 -21.86 -35.86
CA GLN A 293 -29.97 -20.48 -35.69
C GLN A 293 -30.23 -19.80 -37.04
N ALA A 294 -29.34 -19.96 -38.02
CA ALA A 294 -29.53 -19.41 -39.36
C ALA A 294 -30.75 -20.02 -40.06
N ILE A 295 -30.95 -21.33 -39.96
CA ILE A 295 -32.14 -22.02 -40.48
C ILE A 295 -33.41 -21.49 -39.80
N LEU A 296 -33.39 -21.29 -38.48
CA LEU A 296 -34.55 -20.73 -37.78
C LEU A 296 -34.84 -19.28 -38.22
N LEU A 297 -33.80 -18.48 -38.49
CA LEU A 297 -33.97 -17.12 -38.98
C LEU A 297 -34.51 -17.08 -40.41
N THR A 298 -34.03 -17.96 -41.30
CA THR A 298 -34.55 -18.04 -42.68
C THR A 298 -35.95 -18.62 -42.73
N LEU A 299 -36.29 -19.59 -41.87
CA LEU A 299 -37.67 -20.07 -41.74
C LEU A 299 -38.60 -18.98 -41.21
N LYS A 300 -38.16 -18.15 -40.25
CA LYS A 300 -38.92 -16.98 -39.78
C LYS A 300 -39.11 -15.94 -40.88
N SER A 301 -38.08 -15.67 -41.68
CA SER A 301 -38.19 -14.74 -42.81
C SER A 301 -39.03 -15.31 -43.96
N GLN A 302 -39.06 -16.62 -44.14
CA GLN A 302 -39.94 -17.29 -45.10
C GLN A 302 -41.40 -17.34 -44.64
N VAL A 303 -41.65 -17.58 -43.35
CA VAL A 303 -43.02 -17.51 -42.80
C VAL A 303 -43.60 -16.09 -42.97
N THR A 304 -42.78 -15.06 -42.75
CA THR A 304 -43.19 -13.66 -42.96
C THR A 304 -43.28 -13.27 -44.44
N SER A 305 -42.49 -13.89 -45.33
CA SER A 305 -42.60 -13.63 -46.78
C SER A 305 -43.71 -14.41 -47.48
N VAL A 306 -44.11 -15.59 -46.98
CA VAL A 306 -45.27 -16.35 -47.47
C VAL A 306 -46.59 -15.61 -47.20
N GLU A 307 -46.62 -14.70 -46.23
CA GLU A 307 -47.75 -13.77 -46.02
C GLU A 307 -47.83 -12.70 -47.14
N ALA A 308 -46.71 -12.36 -47.79
CA ALA A 308 -46.64 -11.45 -48.92
C ALA A 308 -46.51 -12.24 -50.24
N HIS A 309 -47.64 -12.58 -50.87
CA HIS A 309 -47.66 -13.30 -52.15
C HIS A 309 -46.94 -12.49 -53.26
N ILE A 310 -45.74 -12.93 -53.65
CA ILE A 310 -45.03 -12.38 -54.81
C ILE A 310 -44.99 -13.45 -55.92
N HIS A 311 -45.70 -13.19 -57.02
CA HIS A 311 -45.61 -13.99 -58.23
C HIS A 311 -44.32 -13.66 -58.99
N PHE A 312 -43.45 -14.65 -59.17
CA PHE A 312 -42.26 -14.56 -60.02
C PHE A 312 -42.43 -15.42 -61.28
N ASP A 313 -41.94 -14.94 -62.42
CA ASP A 313 -41.92 -15.69 -63.67
C ASP A 313 -41.07 -16.96 -63.57
N LEU A 314 -41.62 -18.08 -64.05
CA LEU A 314 -41.05 -19.43 -63.94
C LEU A 314 -39.63 -19.55 -64.52
N HIS A 315 -39.32 -18.76 -65.56
CA HIS A 315 -37.99 -18.72 -66.16
C HIS A 315 -36.95 -17.97 -65.31
N SER A 316 -37.35 -16.92 -64.60
CA SER A 316 -36.50 -16.19 -63.67
C SER A 316 -36.22 -17.02 -62.41
N LEU A 317 -37.22 -17.80 -61.97
CA LEU A 317 -37.10 -18.73 -60.85
C LEU A 317 -36.13 -19.87 -61.18
N ARG A 318 -36.19 -20.42 -62.39
CA ARG A 318 -35.25 -21.47 -62.85
C ARG A 318 -33.81 -20.99 -62.94
N ARG A 319 -33.57 -19.76 -63.42
CA ARG A 319 -32.22 -19.17 -63.45
C ARG A 319 -31.69 -18.95 -62.04
N LYS A 320 -32.46 -18.28 -61.19
CA LYS A 320 -32.10 -18.09 -59.77
C LYS A 320 -31.88 -19.42 -59.04
N HIS A 321 -32.67 -20.45 -59.35
CA HIS A 321 -32.48 -21.78 -58.76
C HIS A 321 -31.16 -22.41 -59.21
N ALA A 322 -30.80 -22.31 -60.49
CA ALA A 322 -29.51 -22.80 -60.99
C ALA A 322 -28.33 -22.05 -60.35
N ASP A 323 -28.42 -20.71 -60.27
CA ASP A 323 -27.40 -19.86 -59.64
C ASP A 323 -27.25 -20.19 -58.14
N LEU A 324 -28.37 -20.35 -57.42
CA LEU A 324 -28.35 -20.76 -56.00
C LEU A 324 -27.80 -22.17 -55.80
N VAL A 325 -28.08 -23.12 -56.71
CA VAL A 325 -27.53 -24.48 -56.63
C VAL A 325 -26.02 -24.46 -56.84
N GLU A 326 -25.53 -23.64 -57.77
CA GLU A 326 -24.09 -23.45 -57.97
C GLU A 326 -23.45 -22.80 -56.74
N GLU A 327 -24.02 -21.72 -56.21
CA GLU A 327 -23.56 -21.07 -54.98
C GLU A 327 -23.53 -22.03 -53.79
N ILE A 328 -24.60 -22.81 -53.58
CA ILE A 328 -24.69 -23.84 -52.54
C ILE A 328 -23.57 -24.88 -52.70
N SER A 329 -23.30 -25.33 -53.93
CA SER A 329 -22.23 -26.31 -54.17
C SER A 329 -20.84 -25.74 -53.83
N THR A 330 -20.58 -24.47 -54.16
CA THR A 330 -19.32 -23.81 -53.80
C THR A 330 -19.19 -23.58 -52.30
N LEU A 331 -20.30 -23.33 -51.60
CA LEU A 331 -20.33 -23.17 -50.16
C LEU A 331 -20.08 -24.50 -49.44
N TYR A 332 -20.69 -25.60 -49.89
CA TYR A 332 -20.41 -26.94 -49.36
C TYR A 332 -18.95 -27.35 -49.54
N GLN A 333 -18.35 -27.05 -50.71
CA GLN A 333 -16.92 -27.31 -50.93
C GLN A 333 -16.02 -26.48 -50.01
N LYS A 334 -16.41 -25.25 -49.66
CA LYS A 334 -15.69 -24.41 -48.70
C LYS A 334 -15.87 -24.92 -47.26
N GLU A 335 -17.08 -25.33 -46.90
CA GLU A 335 -17.38 -25.94 -45.60
C GLU A 335 -16.56 -27.22 -45.39
N GLU A 336 -16.50 -28.09 -46.39
CA GLU A 336 -15.72 -29.33 -46.34
C GLU A 336 -14.23 -29.06 -46.14
N LYS A 337 -13.65 -28.11 -46.91
CA LYS A 337 -12.25 -27.69 -46.74
C LYS A 337 -11.96 -27.12 -45.36
N LEU A 338 -12.89 -26.32 -44.81
CA LEU A 338 -12.72 -25.74 -43.48
C LEU A 338 -12.73 -26.82 -42.39
N LEU A 339 -13.65 -27.79 -42.49
CA LEU A 339 -13.78 -28.92 -41.55
C LEU A 339 -12.64 -29.94 -41.66
N SER A 340 -12.13 -30.20 -42.87
CA SER A 340 -11.12 -31.24 -43.11
C SER A 340 -9.68 -30.76 -42.90
N GLU A 341 -9.37 -29.50 -43.24
CA GLU A 341 -8.00 -28.99 -43.26
C GLU A 341 -7.79 -27.92 -42.19
N THR A 342 -8.55 -26.82 -42.22
CA THR A 342 -8.22 -25.64 -41.41
C THR A 342 -8.50 -25.79 -39.92
N ILE A 343 -9.64 -26.39 -39.54
CA ILE A 343 -10.01 -26.57 -38.13
C ILE A 343 -9.07 -27.57 -37.45
N PRO A 344 -8.75 -28.74 -38.04
CA PRO A 344 -7.77 -29.66 -37.47
C PRO A 344 -6.38 -29.07 -37.30
N GLU A 345 -5.89 -28.29 -38.28
CA GLU A 345 -4.59 -27.61 -38.20
C GLU A 345 -4.57 -26.59 -37.04
N LEU A 346 -5.59 -25.74 -36.94
CA LEU A 346 -5.68 -24.75 -35.86
C LEU A 346 -5.84 -25.39 -34.48
N CYS A 347 -6.67 -26.44 -34.33
CA CYS A 347 -6.78 -27.18 -33.07
C CYS A 347 -5.47 -27.84 -32.68
N TRP A 348 -4.65 -28.27 -33.66
CA TRP A 348 -3.33 -28.82 -33.39
C TRP A 348 -2.34 -27.75 -32.92
N GLU A 349 -2.35 -26.57 -33.53
CA GLU A 349 -1.57 -25.41 -33.08
C GLU A 349 -1.98 -24.95 -31.67
N LEU A 350 -3.27 -24.91 -31.37
CA LEU A 350 -3.80 -24.59 -30.03
C LEU A 350 -3.40 -25.65 -29.00
N ALA A 351 -3.44 -26.93 -29.36
CA ALA A 351 -2.97 -28.01 -28.50
C ALA A 351 -1.47 -27.93 -28.20
N GLN A 352 -0.65 -27.38 -29.11
CA GLN A 352 0.76 -27.10 -28.82
C GLN A 352 0.95 -25.94 -27.85
N LEU A 353 0.13 -24.90 -27.98
CA LEU A 353 0.18 -23.74 -27.09
C LEU A 353 -0.31 -24.08 -25.67
N GLN A 354 -1.15 -25.11 -25.49
CA GLN A 354 -1.65 -25.52 -24.18
C GLN A 354 -0.52 -25.90 -23.19
N ASP A 355 0.56 -26.52 -23.66
CA ASP A 355 1.70 -26.87 -22.81
C ASP A 355 2.30 -25.61 -22.16
N THR A 356 2.28 -24.48 -22.85
CA THR A 356 2.76 -23.20 -22.32
C THR A 356 1.85 -22.64 -21.23
N TYR A 357 0.53 -22.80 -21.36
CA TYR A 357 -0.44 -22.35 -20.36
C TYR A 357 -0.42 -23.21 -19.09
N ILE A 358 -0.28 -24.53 -19.22
CA ILE A 358 -0.16 -25.43 -18.07
C ILE A 358 1.14 -25.13 -17.32
N LEU A 359 2.24 -24.95 -18.05
CA LEU A 359 3.53 -24.60 -17.48
C LEU A 359 3.50 -23.23 -16.81
N GLN A 360 2.83 -22.24 -17.41
CA GLN A 360 2.59 -20.93 -16.80
C GLN A 360 1.84 -21.04 -15.47
N GLY A 361 0.75 -21.81 -15.42
CA GLY A 361 0.00 -22.02 -14.17
C GLY A 361 0.83 -22.68 -13.08
N ASP A 362 1.68 -23.65 -13.43
CA ASP A 362 2.63 -24.26 -12.50
C ASP A 362 3.68 -23.27 -11.98
N TYR A 363 4.18 -22.36 -12.83
CA TYR A 363 5.10 -21.30 -12.42
C TYR A 363 4.42 -20.28 -11.53
N ASP A 364 3.21 -19.86 -11.85
CA ASP A 364 2.43 -18.93 -11.02
C ASP A 364 2.21 -19.51 -9.63
N LEU A 365 1.90 -20.81 -9.52
CA LEU A 365 1.79 -21.49 -8.23
C LEU A 365 3.13 -21.55 -7.47
N LYS A 366 4.26 -21.76 -8.15
CA LYS A 366 5.58 -21.72 -7.52
C LYS A 366 5.94 -20.31 -7.03
N VAL A 367 5.69 -19.29 -7.86
CA VAL A 367 5.91 -17.88 -7.51
C VAL A 367 5.07 -17.51 -6.30
N MET A 368 3.77 -17.85 -6.28
CA MET A 368 2.88 -17.60 -5.14
C MET A 368 3.39 -18.26 -3.84
N ARG A 369 3.89 -19.50 -3.91
CA ARG A 369 4.49 -20.18 -2.75
C ARG A 369 5.74 -19.47 -2.25
N GLN A 370 6.60 -19.01 -3.16
CA GLN A 370 7.81 -18.25 -2.84
C GLN A 370 7.48 -16.88 -2.25
N GLU A 371 6.50 -16.15 -2.78
CA GLU A 371 6.05 -14.87 -2.25
C GLU A 371 5.51 -15.00 -0.83
N LEU A 372 4.68 -16.03 -0.57
CA LEU A 372 4.21 -16.33 0.78
C LEU A 372 5.38 -16.63 1.72
N TYR A 373 6.37 -17.43 1.28
CA TYR A 373 7.57 -17.70 2.07
C TYR A 373 8.36 -16.42 2.38
N ILE A 374 8.62 -15.57 1.38
CA ILE A 374 9.30 -14.29 1.54
C ILE A 374 8.52 -13.36 2.48
N SER A 375 7.18 -13.34 2.39
CA SER A 375 6.35 -12.52 3.28
C SER A 375 6.52 -12.93 4.75
N LYS A 376 6.57 -14.24 5.04
CA LYS A 376 6.81 -14.76 6.39
C LYS A 376 8.24 -14.46 6.86
N GLN A 377 9.23 -14.59 5.99
CA GLN A 377 10.61 -14.18 6.31
C GLN A 377 10.71 -12.69 6.62
N LYS A 378 10.03 -11.82 5.87
CA LYS A 378 10.00 -10.37 6.14
C LYS A 378 9.43 -10.07 7.52
N VAL A 379 8.38 -10.76 7.94
CA VAL A 379 7.81 -10.61 9.30
C VAL A 379 8.83 -11.03 10.35
N PHE A 380 9.50 -12.16 10.16
CA PHE A 380 10.55 -12.64 11.07
C PHE A 380 11.73 -11.66 11.18
N ILE A 381 12.23 -11.18 10.03
CA ILE A 381 13.31 -10.19 9.97
C ILE A 381 12.87 -8.91 10.69
N ASN A 382 11.63 -8.45 10.52
CA ASN A 382 11.15 -7.27 11.22
C ASN A 382 11.17 -7.44 12.75
N HIS A 383 10.80 -8.61 13.27
CA HIS A 383 10.90 -8.89 14.70
C HIS A 383 12.36 -8.88 15.19
N LEU A 384 13.29 -9.48 14.43
CA LEU A 384 14.72 -9.45 14.75
C LEU A 384 15.32 -8.04 14.69
N VAL A 385 14.95 -7.25 13.68
CA VAL A 385 15.38 -5.84 13.55
C VAL A 385 14.86 -5.03 14.73
N ASN A 386 13.63 -5.27 15.19
CA ASN A 386 13.10 -4.61 16.38
C ASN A 386 13.84 -5.02 17.67
N GLN A 387 14.19 -6.29 17.83
CA GLN A 387 15.02 -6.72 18.97
C GLN A 387 16.41 -6.06 18.94
N LEU A 388 17.06 -6.07 17.77
CA LEU A 388 18.35 -5.42 17.56
C LEU A 388 18.28 -3.91 17.86
N ALA A 389 17.25 -3.22 17.37
CA ALA A 389 17.06 -1.80 17.58
C ALA A 389 16.91 -1.45 19.07
N ARG A 390 16.16 -2.24 19.85
CA ARG A 390 16.04 -2.06 21.31
C ARG A 390 17.38 -2.22 22.01
N HIS A 391 18.15 -3.25 21.65
CA HIS A 391 19.46 -3.48 22.24
C HIS A 391 20.47 -2.37 21.87
N GLN A 392 20.48 -1.93 20.61
CA GLN A 392 21.32 -0.83 20.15
C GLN A 392 20.95 0.48 20.83
N PHE A 393 19.65 0.75 21.01
CA PHE A 393 19.17 1.91 21.73
C PHE A 393 19.65 1.90 23.19
N LEU A 394 19.49 0.79 23.90
CA LEU A 394 19.99 0.63 25.27
C LEU A 394 21.50 0.87 25.36
N LYS A 395 22.26 0.29 24.43
CA LYS A 395 23.71 0.47 24.35
C LYS A 395 24.09 1.94 24.14
N LEU A 396 23.39 2.65 23.25
CA LEU A 396 23.64 4.06 22.98
C LEU A 396 23.31 4.93 24.21
N ALA A 397 22.19 4.65 24.88
CA ALA A 397 21.81 5.33 26.12
C ALA A 397 22.89 5.18 27.20
N CYS A 398 23.38 3.96 27.46
CA CYS A 398 24.49 3.72 28.39
C CYS A 398 25.78 4.46 28.00
N GLN A 399 26.08 4.57 26.70
CA GLN A 399 27.26 5.29 26.21
C GLN A 399 27.15 6.80 26.41
N LEU A 400 25.97 7.37 26.13
CA LEU A 400 25.70 8.79 26.35
C LEU A 400 25.80 9.14 27.83
N GLU A 401 25.21 8.32 28.68
CA GLU A 401 25.26 8.49 30.13
C GLU A 401 26.70 8.41 30.65
N LYS A 402 27.48 7.41 30.22
CA LYS A 402 28.91 7.32 30.55
C LYS A 402 29.67 8.59 30.15
N LYS A 403 29.40 9.13 28.96
CA LYS A 403 30.02 10.37 28.49
C LYS A 403 29.65 11.56 29.38
N ASN A 404 28.40 11.66 29.79
CA ASN A 404 27.94 12.71 30.71
C ASN A 404 28.58 12.58 32.09
N MET A 405 28.64 11.38 32.67
CA MET A 405 29.32 11.13 33.95
C MET A 405 30.81 11.46 33.89
N LEU A 406 31.50 11.08 32.81
CA LEU A 406 32.91 11.44 32.60
C LEU A 406 33.11 12.96 32.44
N GLY A 407 32.16 13.64 31.78
CA GLY A 407 32.12 15.10 31.70
C GLY A 407 32.01 15.75 33.08
N ALA A 408 31.05 15.30 33.90
CA ALA A 408 30.89 15.77 35.28
C ALA A 408 32.13 15.50 36.15
N PHE A 409 32.74 14.31 36.02
CA PHE A 409 33.99 13.98 36.71
C PHE A 409 35.15 14.90 36.29
N SER A 410 35.26 15.22 34.99
CA SER A 410 36.29 16.14 34.51
C SER A 410 36.12 17.55 35.08
N LEU A 411 34.88 18.04 35.19
CA LEU A 411 34.56 19.33 35.82
C LEU A 411 34.89 19.33 37.32
N LEU A 412 34.52 18.27 38.04
CA LEU A 412 34.87 18.11 39.45
C LEU A 412 36.38 18.13 39.67
N LYS A 413 37.15 17.47 38.81
CA LYS A 413 38.62 17.48 38.86
C LYS A 413 39.20 18.87 38.61
N VAL A 414 38.60 19.65 37.73
CA VAL A 414 38.99 21.06 37.51
C VAL A 414 38.72 21.88 38.78
N ILE A 415 37.52 21.76 39.37
CA ILE A 415 37.17 22.45 40.62
C ILE A 415 38.11 22.07 41.76
N GLU A 416 38.44 20.79 41.91
CA GLU A 416 39.41 20.30 42.89
C GLU A 416 40.79 20.95 42.68
N SER A 417 41.25 21.03 41.43
CA SER A 417 42.53 21.67 41.12
C SER A 417 42.54 23.19 41.41
N GLU A 418 41.42 23.89 41.17
CA GLU A 418 41.27 25.30 41.50
C GLU A 418 41.25 25.52 43.02
N LEU A 419 40.48 24.71 43.77
CA LEU A 419 40.44 24.75 45.23
C LEU A 419 41.82 24.48 45.84
N GLN A 420 42.56 23.50 45.31
CA GLN A 420 43.93 23.24 45.73
C GLN A 420 44.86 24.42 45.42
N GLY A 421 44.65 25.09 44.27
CA GLY A 421 45.29 26.36 43.93
C GLY A 421 45.01 27.45 44.97
N TYR A 422 43.75 27.69 45.32
CA TYR A 422 43.35 28.66 46.34
C TYR A 422 43.93 28.33 47.72
N LEU A 423 43.93 27.06 48.13
CA LEU A 423 44.53 26.61 49.38
C LEU A 423 46.04 26.88 49.40
N SER A 424 46.75 26.58 48.31
CA SER A 424 48.19 26.82 48.22
C SER A 424 48.53 28.31 48.28
N ALA A 425 47.78 29.17 47.57
CA ALA A 425 47.95 30.61 47.59
C ALA A 425 47.67 31.20 48.98
N THR A 426 46.60 30.73 49.63
CA THR A 426 46.25 31.13 51.01
C THR A 426 47.34 30.69 51.98
N ARG A 427 47.85 29.46 51.88
CA ARG A 427 48.97 28.98 52.69
C ARG A 427 50.23 29.81 52.50
N THR A 428 50.50 30.25 51.27
CA THR A 428 51.66 31.12 50.97
C THR A 428 51.47 32.51 51.59
N ARG A 429 50.25 33.09 51.50
CA ARG A 429 49.92 34.37 52.17
C ARG A 429 50.05 34.27 53.68
N VAL A 430 49.51 33.21 54.29
CA VAL A 430 49.64 32.95 55.74
C VAL A 430 51.11 32.81 56.12
N GLY A 431 51.90 32.07 55.34
CA GLY A 431 53.35 31.95 55.53
C GLY A 431 54.09 33.30 55.48
N ARG A 432 53.69 34.19 54.58
CA ARG A 432 54.23 35.57 54.52
C ARG A 432 53.80 36.40 55.73
N CYS A 433 52.54 36.31 56.16
CA CYS A 433 52.06 37.00 57.36
C CYS A 433 52.78 36.50 58.62
N THR A 434 52.99 35.20 58.77
CA THR A 434 53.76 34.64 59.89
C THR A 434 55.22 35.05 59.86
N ALA A 435 55.84 35.12 58.66
CA ALA A 435 57.20 35.62 58.51
C ALA A 435 57.31 37.11 58.85
N LEU A 436 56.31 37.92 58.51
CA LEU A 436 56.24 39.33 58.91
C LEU A 436 56.06 39.49 60.43
N ILE A 437 55.26 38.64 61.07
CA ILE A 437 55.11 38.64 62.53
C ILE A 437 56.43 38.25 63.21
N GLN A 438 57.15 37.25 62.69
CA GLN A 438 58.48 36.85 63.18
C GLN A 438 59.53 37.96 62.95
N ALA A 439 59.53 38.61 61.79
CA ALA A 439 60.40 39.75 61.52
C ALA A 439 60.06 40.96 62.39
N ALA A 440 58.79 41.19 62.71
CA ALA A 440 58.35 42.24 63.62
C ALA A 440 58.72 41.94 65.09
N SER A 441 58.82 40.67 65.48
CA SER A 441 59.34 40.29 66.80
C SER A 441 60.87 40.33 66.90
N ASP A 442 61.59 40.19 65.78
CA ASP A 442 63.06 40.27 65.73
C ASP A 442 63.59 41.72 65.67
N VAL A 443 62.76 42.69 65.27
CA VAL A 443 63.10 44.12 65.37
C VAL A 443 62.75 44.62 66.77
N GLN A 444 63.69 44.43 67.69
CA GLN A 444 63.77 45.27 68.89
C GLN A 444 63.97 46.73 68.43
N GLU A 445 63.17 47.65 69.00
CA GLU A 445 63.18 49.11 68.82
C GLU A 445 64.52 49.69 68.29
N GLN A 446 64.56 50.05 67.00
CA GLN A 446 65.58 50.95 66.47
C GLN A 446 64.87 52.06 65.69
N GLY A 447 64.40 53.06 66.44
CA GLY A 447 64.17 54.38 65.88
C GLY A 447 65.50 54.92 65.33
N ALA A 448 65.47 55.55 64.15
CA ALA A 448 66.66 56.09 63.48
C ALA A 448 67.32 57.30 64.19
N VAL A 449 66.96 57.55 65.45
CA VAL A 449 67.58 58.55 66.33
C VAL A 449 67.85 57.85 67.65
N ASP A 450 69.11 57.83 68.07
CA ASP A 450 69.58 57.27 69.33
C ASP A 450 68.94 58.05 70.50
N ASP A 451 68.42 57.35 71.51
CA ASP A 451 67.71 57.93 72.68
C ASP A 451 68.56 58.91 73.51
N ARG A 452 69.85 59.03 73.20
CA ARG A 452 70.78 59.98 73.84
C ARG A 452 70.83 61.34 73.14
N ASP A 453 70.22 61.49 71.96
CA ASP A 453 70.41 62.68 71.11
C ASP A 453 69.28 63.71 71.27
N SER A 454 69.29 64.41 72.40
CA SER A 454 68.28 65.44 72.76
C SER A 454 68.14 66.60 71.77
N PHE A 455 69.16 66.87 70.95
CA PHE A 455 69.14 67.96 69.97
C PHE A 455 68.20 67.68 68.79
N LEU A 456 68.24 66.46 68.23
CA LEU A 456 67.37 66.08 67.11
C LEU A 456 65.91 65.95 67.55
N HIS A 457 65.66 65.57 68.80
CA HIS A 457 64.34 65.63 69.41
C HIS A 457 63.84 67.08 69.56
N GLY A 458 64.69 68.02 70.00
CA GLY A 458 64.34 69.44 70.10
C GLY A 458 64.02 70.11 68.76
N VAL A 459 64.73 69.74 67.69
CA VAL A 459 64.47 70.24 66.33
C VAL A 459 63.15 69.68 65.77
N ARG A 460 62.83 68.41 66.04
CA ARG A 460 61.54 67.79 65.71
C ARG A 460 60.39 68.52 66.40
N ASP A 461 60.54 68.88 67.67
CA ASP A 461 59.49 69.54 68.45
C ASP A 461 59.29 71.00 68.00
N LEU A 462 60.35 71.74 67.66
CA LEU A 462 60.26 73.12 67.14
C LEU A 462 59.60 73.21 65.75
N LEU A 463 59.84 72.24 64.89
CA LEU A 463 59.22 72.16 63.56
C LEU A 463 57.72 71.80 63.64
N SER A 464 57.27 71.19 64.73
CA SER A 464 55.86 70.80 64.92
C SER A 464 54.91 71.94 65.30
N ILE A 465 55.43 73.08 65.76
CA ILE A 465 54.60 74.20 66.28
C ILE A 465 54.03 75.09 65.16
N HIS A 466 54.60 75.07 63.95
CA HIS A 466 54.28 76.03 62.88
C HIS A 466 53.20 75.57 61.86
N SER A 467 52.57 74.41 62.04
CA SER A 467 51.67 73.80 61.04
C SER A 467 50.21 73.65 61.47
N ASN A 468 49.68 74.59 62.27
CA ASN A 468 48.26 74.65 62.63
C ASN A 468 47.42 75.62 61.77
N ALA A 469 47.74 75.76 60.47
CA ALA A 469 46.89 76.43 59.50
C ALA A 469 46.49 75.49 58.35
N GLN A 470 45.38 74.79 58.60
CA GLN A 470 44.42 74.16 57.67
C GLN A 470 44.88 72.99 56.77
N ALA A 471 44.33 71.79 57.01
CA ALA A 471 44.11 70.79 55.97
C ALA A 471 42.80 71.10 55.21
N GLY A 472 42.93 72.08 54.32
CA GLY A 472 42.08 72.43 53.20
C GLY A 472 42.98 73.20 52.23
N LEU A 473 43.92 72.44 51.62
CA LEU A 473 45.23 72.84 51.09
C LEU A 473 46.29 73.24 52.14
N SER A 474 46.80 72.29 52.95
CA SER A 474 48.17 72.33 53.50
C SER A 474 48.59 70.99 54.13
N THR A 475 49.89 70.68 54.07
CA THR A 475 50.55 69.36 54.21
C THR A 475 50.74 68.84 55.64
N TYR A 476 49.90 69.15 56.63
CA TYR A 476 50.04 68.59 57.99
C TYR A 476 48.69 68.36 58.68
N VAL A 477 48.52 67.20 59.32
CA VAL A 477 47.38 66.83 60.16
C VAL A 477 47.82 66.88 61.63
N SER A 478 47.04 67.53 62.50
CA SER A 478 47.41 67.77 63.90
C SER A 478 47.47 66.48 64.76
N ALA A 479 48.43 66.42 65.68
CA ALA A 479 48.63 65.28 66.61
C ALA A 479 47.38 64.83 67.39
N PRO A 480 46.48 65.71 67.89
CA PRO A 480 45.27 65.23 68.57
C PRO A 480 44.25 64.60 67.62
N ALA A 481 44.17 65.03 66.36
CA ALA A 481 43.32 64.38 65.36
C ALA A 481 43.88 63.02 64.93
N ILE A 482 45.21 62.91 64.83
CA ILE A 482 45.89 61.62 64.62
C ILE A 482 45.70 60.73 65.85
N ILE A 483 45.82 61.23 67.07
CA ILE A 483 45.57 60.45 68.29
C ILE A 483 44.10 60.02 68.34
N GLN A 484 43.14 60.85 67.96
CA GLN A 484 41.73 60.48 67.95
C GLN A 484 41.43 59.43 66.86
N GLN A 485 42.07 59.54 65.69
CA GLN A 485 42.01 58.52 64.64
C GLN A 485 42.75 57.23 65.00
N ILE A 486 43.87 57.33 65.72
CA ILE A 486 44.61 56.17 66.24
C ILE A 486 43.78 55.53 67.33
N VAL A 487 43.17 56.28 68.25
CA VAL A 487 42.30 55.74 69.30
C VAL A 487 41.05 55.11 68.71
N SER A 488 40.44 55.68 67.66
CA SER A 488 39.33 55.02 66.95
C SER A 488 39.80 53.78 66.19
N LEU A 489 40.97 53.81 65.55
CA LEU A 489 41.54 52.63 64.90
C LEU A 489 41.96 51.56 65.91
N GLN A 490 42.36 51.96 67.11
CA GLN A 490 42.74 51.06 68.20
C GLN A 490 41.49 50.47 68.85
N SER A 491 40.39 51.23 68.96
CA SER A 491 39.10 50.69 69.36
C SER A 491 38.57 49.70 68.32
N ASP A 492 38.67 50.04 67.04
CA ASP A 492 38.23 49.16 65.94
C ASP A 492 39.10 47.90 65.85
N LEU A 493 40.42 48.03 66.04
CA LEU A 493 41.32 46.88 66.12
C LEU A 493 41.01 46.02 67.34
N SER A 494 40.69 46.61 68.49
CA SER A 494 40.33 45.86 69.69
C SER A 494 38.99 45.14 69.53
N SER A 495 38.01 45.73 68.85
CA SER A 495 36.74 45.05 68.56
C SER A 495 36.94 43.92 67.55
N LEU A 496 37.70 44.15 66.48
CA LEU A 496 38.06 43.11 65.51
C LEU A 496 38.89 41.98 66.12
N GLN A 497 39.82 42.29 67.03
CA GLN A 497 40.54 41.27 67.80
C GLN A 497 39.59 40.50 68.71
N SER A 498 38.65 41.17 69.39
CA SER A 498 37.68 40.51 70.25
C SER A 498 36.69 39.63 69.47
N ASP A 499 36.29 40.03 68.27
CA ASP A 499 35.46 39.22 67.37
C ASP A 499 36.27 38.01 66.86
N LEU A 500 37.54 38.21 66.49
CA LEU A 500 38.39 37.12 66.04
C LEU A 500 38.72 36.11 67.15
N GLU A 501 38.91 36.57 68.38
CA GLU A 501 39.25 35.73 69.54
C GLU A 501 38.02 35.07 70.18
N ASN A 502 36.83 35.66 70.09
CA ASN A 502 35.63 35.13 70.77
C ASN A 502 34.55 34.68 69.79
N SER A 503 34.11 35.52 68.84
CA SER A 503 32.96 35.18 67.99
C SER A 503 33.29 34.09 66.97
N LEU A 504 34.46 34.17 66.34
CA LEU A 504 34.88 33.20 65.32
C LEU A 504 35.11 31.77 65.88
N PRO A 505 35.80 31.60 67.03
CA PRO A 505 35.89 30.29 67.66
C PRO A 505 34.57 29.80 68.24
N ASP A 506 33.70 30.68 68.75
CA ASP A 506 32.37 30.27 69.21
C ASP A 506 31.48 29.78 68.06
N ASP A 507 31.50 30.46 66.91
CA ASP A 507 30.78 30.02 65.71
C ASP A 507 31.36 28.72 65.14
N ARG A 508 32.70 28.57 65.16
CA ARG A 508 33.34 27.31 64.81
C ARG A 508 32.96 26.19 65.77
N ASN A 509 32.97 26.44 67.07
CA ASN A 509 32.58 25.46 68.09
C ASN A 509 31.09 25.09 67.93
N ARG A 510 30.22 26.06 67.60
CA ARG A 510 28.81 25.81 67.30
C ARG A 510 28.66 24.92 66.07
N CYS A 511 29.30 25.25 64.96
CA CYS A 511 29.29 24.41 63.75
C CYS A 511 29.85 23.02 63.99
N ILE A 512 30.95 22.90 64.74
CA ILE A 512 31.55 21.61 65.10
C ILE A 512 30.57 20.81 65.98
N ASN A 513 29.90 21.45 66.94
CA ASN A 513 28.90 20.79 67.77
C ASN A 513 27.69 20.35 66.94
N GLU A 514 27.19 21.17 66.03
CA GLU A 514 26.12 20.80 65.09
C GLU A 514 26.53 19.60 64.22
N LEU A 515 27.73 19.62 63.64
CA LEU A 515 28.30 18.49 62.90
C LEU A 515 28.42 17.23 63.77
N CYS A 516 28.92 17.35 64.99
CA CYS A 516 29.02 16.24 65.93
C CYS A 516 27.64 15.67 66.28
N THR A 517 26.61 16.51 66.47
CA THR A 517 25.24 16.05 66.71
C THR A 517 24.65 15.36 65.47
N HIS A 518 24.92 15.87 64.27
CA HIS A 518 24.50 15.21 63.03
C HIS A 518 25.19 13.87 62.83
N ILE A 519 26.50 13.79 63.10
CA ILE A 519 27.25 12.53 63.06
C ILE A 519 26.72 11.55 64.11
N GLN A 520 26.39 12.01 65.32
CA GLN A 520 25.76 11.16 66.34
C GLN A 520 24.37 10.68 65.93
N ASN A 521 23.54 11.52 65.30
CA ASN A 521 22.25 11.11 64.76
C ASN A 521 22.41 10.09 63.63
N LEU A 522 23.37 10.29 62.73
CA LEU A 522 23.72 9.35 61.66
C LEU A 522 24.25 8.03 62.23
N GLN A 523 25.09 8.09 63.27
CA GLN A 523 25.55 6.91 63.98
C GLN A 523 24.42 6.17 64.67
N GLN A 524 23.46 6.86 65.30
CA GLN A 524 22.28 6.24 65.90
C GLN A 524 21.38 5.58 64.85
N LEU A 525 21.24 6.19 63.67
CA LEU A 525 20.48 5.62 62.55
C LEU A 525 21.15 4.39 61.94
N LEU A 526 22.48 4.41 61.79
CA LEU A 526 23.24 3.33 61.16
C LEU A 526 23.63 2.19 62.12
N PHE A 527 23.82 2.52 63.40
CA PHE A 527 24.34 1.65 64.43
C PHE A 527 23.58 1.92 65.73
N ALA A 528 22.48 1.21 65.97
CA ALA A 528 21.63 1.38 67.15
C ALA A 528 22.35 0.97 68.47
N SER A 529 23.33 1.77 68.91
CA SER A 529 24.07 1.78 70.19
C SER A 529 25.43 1.06 70.27
N SER A 530 26.07 0.63 69.17
CA SER A 530 27.46 0.09 69.24
C SER A 530 28.23 0.20 67.93
N THR A 531 29.44 0.75 68.00
CA THR A 531 30.41 0.98 66.90
C THR A 531 31.06 -0.30 66.34
N THR A 532 30.67 -1.48 66.82
CA THR A 532 31.24 -2.78 66.42
C THR A 532 30.30 -3.68 65.61
N ALA A 533 29.06 -3.25 65.32
CA ALA A 533 28.14 -4.00 64.45
C ALA A 533 28.19 -3.49 63.01
N GLN A 534 27.92 -4.37 62.04
CA GLN A 534 27.83 -4.01 60.62
C GLN A 534 26.71 -2.97 60.38
N PRO A 535 26.89 -2.02 59.43
CA PRO A 535 25.91 -0.98 59.18
C PRO A 535 24.59 -1.58 58.69
N ILE A 536 23.50 -1.27 59.38
CA ILE A 536 22.16 -1.73 59.00
C ILE A 536 21.66 -0.79 57.90
N LEU A 537 21.75 -1.23 56.64
CA LEU A 537 21.31 -0.49 55.45
C LEU A 537 19.79 -0.56 55.21
N THR A 538 19.06 -1.32 56.03
CA THR A 538 17.62 -1.55 55.90
C THR A 538 16.85 -0.88 57.04
N PRO A 539 15.81 -0.06 56.75
CA PRO A 539 14.93 0.48 57.77
C PRO A 539 14.35 -0.62 58.68
N TRP A 540 14.35 -0.39 60.00
CA TRP A 540 13.90 -1.36 61.01
C TRP A 540 12.52 -2.01 60.74
N PRO A 541 11.51 -1.28 60.21
CA PRO A 541 10.23 -1.88 59.83
C PRO A 541 10.38 -2.94 58.73
N LEU A 542 11.23 -2.69 57.73
CA LEU A 542 11.47 -3.60 56.61
C LEU A 542 12.25 -4.84 57.05
N MET A 543 13.13 -4.74 58.06
CA MET A 543 13.87 -5.90 58.56
C MET A 543 12.93 -6.93 59.22
N LYS A 544 11.91 -6.48 59.98
CA LYS A 544 10.90 -7.38 60.54
C LYS A 544 10.08 -8.08 59.45
N GLU A 545 9.62 -7.32 58.46
CA GLU A 545 8.86 -7.87 57.33
C GLU A 545 9.71 -8.86 56.51
N LEU A 546 11.02 -8.58 56.32
CA LEU A 546 11.92 -9.47 55.59
C LEU A 546 12.20 -10.77 56.36
N ASP A 547 12.36 -10.71 57.68
CA ASP A 547 12.52 -11.89 58.55
C ASP A 547 11.25 -12.74 58.58
N GLU A 548 10.08 -12.12 58.61
CA GLU A 548 8.79 -12.81 58.51
C GLU A 548 8.61 -13.45 57.13
N MET A 549 8.97 -12.74 56.05
CA MET A 549 8.96 -13.27 54.69
C MET A 549 9.94 -14.45 54.54
N MET A 550 11.14 -14.38 55.13
CA MET A 550 12.09 -15.49 55.14
C MET A 550 11.54 -16.72 55.87
N LYS A 551 10.85 -16.53 57.00
CA LYS A 551 10.17 -17.62 57.72
C LYS A 551 9.01 -18.23 56.93
N ILE A 552 8.27 -17.42 56.18
CA ILE A 552 7.20 -17.92 55.29
C ILE A 552 7.81 -18.68 54.12
N ASN A 553 8.90 -18.18 53.54
CA ASN A 553 9.58 -18.81 52.40
C ASN A 553 10.21 -20.16 52.79
N SER A 554 10.78 -20.29 53.99
CA SER A 554 11.31 -21.59 54.47
C SER A 554 10.18 -22.61 54.71
N LYS A 555 9.04 -22.17 55.26
CA LYS A 555 7.84 -23.03 55.39
C LYS A 555 7.29 -23.45 54.03
N LEU A 556 7.24 -22.53 53.06
CA LEU A 556 6.78 -22.83 51.71
C LEU A 556 7.73 -23.81 51.00
N SER A 557 9.05 -23.62 51.13
CA SER A 557 10.05 -24.55 50.61
C SER A 557 9.84 -25.97 51.16
N GLY A 558 9.64 -26.10 52.47
CA GLY A 558 9.35 -27.40 53.10
C GLY A 558 8.06 -28.04 52.58
N ALA A 559 6.98 -27.26 52.42
CA ALA A 559 5.72 -27.76 51.86
C ALA A 559 5.85 -28.20 50.38
N VAL A 560 6.65 -27.48 49.59
CA VAL A 560 6.93 -27.85 48.19
C VAL A 560 7.76 -29.13 48.12
N GLU A 561 8.76 -29.29 48.98
CA GLU A 561 9.54 -30.52 49.09
C GLU A 561 8.67 -31.72 49.46
N GLU A 562 7.72 -31.56 50.39
CA GLU A 562 6.76 -32.61 50.76
C GLU A 562 5.83 -33.00 49.58
N VAL A 563 5.27 -32.00 48.88
CA VAL A 563 4.41 -32.25 47.72
C VAL A 563 5.17 -32.91 46.57
N THR A 564 6.41 -32.49 46.32
CA THR A 564 7.25 -33.10 45.28
C THR A 564 7.65 -34.53 45.64
N LEU A 565 7.93 -34.81 46.91
CA LEU A 565 8.18 -36.18 47.40
C LEU A 565 6.94 -37.06 47.23
N GLU A 566 5.75 -36.59 47.62
CA GLU A 566 4.50 -37.31 47.38
C GLU A 566 4.25 -37.58 45.90
N HIS A 567 4.50 -36.59 45.04
CA HIS A 567 4.34 -36.74 43.60
C HIS A 567 5.29 -37.80 43.03
N CYS A 568 6.56 -37.80 43.45
CA CYS A 568 7.53 -38.82 43.07
C CYS A 568 7.09 -40.21 43.54
N ASN A 569 6.62 -40.35 44.79
CA ASN A 569 6.11 -41.62 45.31
C ASN A 569 4.89 -42.12 44.52
N LYS A 570 3.91 -41.25 44.23
CA LYS A 570 2.74 -41.59 43.40
C LYS A 570 3.16 -41.99 41.98
N LYS A 571 4.16 -41.32 41.40
CA LYS A 571 4.70 -41.65 40.08
C LYS A 571 5.36 -43.03 40.06
N GLU A 572 6.12 -43.39 41.09
CA GLU A 572 6.71 -44.73 41.21
C GLU A 572 5.64 -45.80 41.43
N ILE A 573 4.61 -45.53 42.24
CA ILE A 573 3.47 -46.45 42.40
C ILE A 573 2.77 -46.69 41.05
N VAL A 574 2.55 -45.64 40.25
CA VAL A 574 1.96 -45.76 38.91
C VAL A 574 2.85 -46.54 37.95
N LYS A 575 4.18 -46.38 38.01
CA LYS A 575 5.11 -47.17 37.20
C LYS A 575 5.06 -48.66 37.58
N HIS A 576 5.08 -48.98 38.87
CA HIS A 576 5.06 -50.38 39.33
C HIS A 576 3.71 -51.07 39.07
N HIS A 577 2.61 -50.32 39.08
CA HIS A 577 1.24 -50.84 38.89
C HIS A 577 0.60 -50.39 37.57
N ALA A 578 1.40 -50.20 36.50
CA ALA A 578 0.91 -49.65 35.23
C ALA A 578 -0.28 -50.43 34.65
N LYS A 579 -0.26 -51.76 34.75
CA LYS A 579 -1.34 -52.63 34.27
C LYS A 579 -2.64 -52.47 35.08
N ASP A 580 -2.53 -52.28 36.39
CA ASP A 580 -3.69 -52.11 37.27
C ASP A 580 -4.29 -50.70 37.12
N VAL A 581 -3.44 -49.67 36.91
CA VAL A 581 -3.90 -48.30 36.62
C VAL A 581 -4.58 -48.22 35.25
N GLU A 582 -4.07 -48.91 34.24
CA GLU A 582 -4.75 -49.01 32.94
C GLU A 582 -6.10 -49.74 33.05
N LEU A 583 -6.18 -50.78 33.87
CA LEU A 583 -7.42 -51.50 34.14
C LEU A 583 -8.42 -50.61 34.90
N GLN A 584 -7.98 -49.89 35.93
CA GLN A 584 -8.80 -48.92 36.67
C GLN A 584 -9.31 -47.78 35.77
N ARG A 585 -8.45 -47.22 34.91
CA ARG A 585 -8.84 -46.20 33.93
C ARG A 585 -9.85 -46.74 32.92
N ARG A 586 -9.66 -47.98 32.45
CA ARG A 586 -10.60 -48.64 31.54
C ARG A 586 -11.94 -48.92 32.20
N VAL A 587 -11.94 -49.42 33.44
CA VAL A 587 -13.15 -49.62 34.25
C VAL A 587 -13.86 -48.30 34.53
N PHE A 588 -13.12 -47.24 34.84
CA PHE A 588 -13.68 -45.90 35.04
C PHE A 588 -14.33 -45.36 33.76
N VAL A 589 -13.65 -45.45 32.62
CA VAL A 589 -14.20 -45.05 31.32
C VAL A 589 -15.42 -45.91 30.94
N ASP A 590 -15.34 -47.23 31.12
CA ASP A 590 -16.45 -48.14 30.81
C ASP A 590 -17.65 -47.91 31.77
N PHE A 591 -17.43 -47.49 33.02
CA PHE A 591 -18.49 -47.14 33.96
C PHE A 591 -19.32 -45.93 33.48
N PHE A 592 -18.67 -44.89 32.95
CA PHE A 592 -19.37 -43.68 32.49
C PHE A 592 -19.86 -43.79 31.05
N CYS A 593 -19.09 -44.42 30.16
CA CYS A 593 -19.38 -44.42 28.73
C CYS A 593 -20.12 -45.67 28.25
N ASN A 594 -19.94 -46.85 28.88
CA ASN A 594 -20.49 -48.12 28.41
C ASN A 594 -20.83 -49.11 29.56
N PRO A 595 -21.86 -48.84 30.39
CA PRO A 595 -22.15 -49.63 31.58
C PRO A 595 -22.52 -51.09 31.29
N GLU A 596 -23.10 -51.39 30.12
CA GLU A 596 -23.45 -52.76 29.72
C GLU A 596 -22.21 -53.62 29.42
N ARG A 597 -21.14 -53.02 28.87
CA ARG A 597 -19.86 -53.70 28.64
C ARG A 597 -19.14 -54.03 29.95
N LEU A 598 -19.22 -53.13 30.93
CA LEU A 598 -18.71 -53.40 32.26
C LEU A 598 -19.50 -54.53 32.94
N ARG A 599 -20.84 -54.53 32.83
CA ARG A 599 -21.70 -55.60 33.36
C ARG A 599 -21.42 -56.96 32.72
N SER A 600 -21.09 -57.02 31.42
CA SER A 600 -20.73 -58.29 30.76
C SER A 600 -19.37 -58.80 31.22
N GLN A 601 -18.36 -57.92 31.31
CA GLN A 601 -17.03 -58.29 31.82
C GLN A 601 -17.05 -58.77 33.27
N VAL A 602 -17.85 -58.14 34.14
CA VAL A 602 -18.04 -58.59 35.53
C VAL A 602 -18.77 -59.94 35.59
N ARG A 603 -19.73 -60.19 34.67
CA ARG A 603 -20.40 -61.49 34.56
C ARG A 603 -19.44 -62.58 34.10
N GLU A 604 -18.57 -62.31 33.14
CA GLU A 604 -17.52 -63.23 32.67
C GLU A 604 -16.48 -63.52 33.76
N LEU A 605 -16.01 -62.49 34.47
CA LEU A 605 -15.11 -62.65 35.62
C LEU A 605 -15.76 -63.48 36.74
N ASN A 606 -17.02 -63.23 37.06
CA ASN A 606 -17.76 -64.04 38.04
C ASN A 606 -17.91 -65.50 37.57
N ALA A 607 -18.14 -65.72 36.27
CA ALA A 607 -18.18 -67.07 35.71
C ALA A 607 -16.82 -67.78 35.80
N LEU A 608 -15.72 -67.07 35.51
CA LEU A 608 -14.36 -67.61 35.62
C LEU A 608 -13.94 -67.89 37.07
N VAL A 609 -14.35 -67.04 38.02
CA VAL A 609 -14.13 -67.27 39.46
C VAL A 609 -14.94 -68.47 39.94
N ARG A 610 -16.22 -68.60 39.55
CA ARG A 610 -17.03 -69.78 39.87
C ARG A 610 -16.47 -71.06 39.24
N ALA A 611 -15.95 -70.99 38.00
CA ALA A 611 -15.30 -72.12 37.35
C ALA A 611 -14.01 -72.53 38.08
N ARG A 612 -13.21 -71.56 38.56
CA ARG A 612 -12.04 -71.85 39.39
C ARG A 612 -12.38 -72.44 40.75
N GLN A 613 -13.45 -71.96 41.38
CA GLN A 613 -13.97 -72.51 42.66
C GLN A 613 -14.58 -73.91 42.51
N ALA A 614 -15.06 -74.27 41.32
CA ALA A 614 -15.54 -75.63 41.02
C ALA A 614 -14.40 -76.60 40.62
N SER A 615 -13.20 -76.08 40.34
CA SER A 615 -11.99 -76.86 40.02
C SER A 615 -11.02 -77.03 41.19
N SER A 616 -11.36 -76.49 42.36
CA SER A 616 -10.71 -76.79 43.65
C SER A 616 -11.66 -77.62 44.50
#